data_AF-A0A7L0LVG0-F1
#
_entry.id   AF-A0A7L0LVG0-F1
#
_cell.length_a   1.000
_cell.length_b   1.000
_cell.length_c   1.000
_cell.angle_alpha   90.00
_cell.angle_beta   90.00
_cell.angle_gamma   90.00
#
_symmetry.space_group_name_H-M   'P 1'
#
loop_
_entity.id
_entity.type
_entity.pdbx_description
1 polymer ?
#
loop_
_entity_poly.entity_id
_entity_poly.type
_entity_poly.pdbx_seq_one_letter_code
_entity_poly.pdbx_strand_id
1 'polypeptide(L)'
;QLLGNQDHIKVELEKLKKTYDLQQQKMEERVMAMGKELQEAKCATGDTQRKLAEQSVVLLSSQSQLQEVEAENSQLQLRLKELNEEYRSRLAQYIKDVADFMDSKSSNIRGPSKAPAAHAPMKRFVDSMLKDIRASYRAREEQLARAARSYKKRMKDLVKKHENLLIAYRLQREQIRSLGSTAADCGPAELHFSITDPELLTNTTRELNRLREDKAKLEMQLHELQKALVQSPSPVLLFPPRPLDEEGWAEIMKQLREFTHTTQKDLEQERSQLLTRAIVAEEQVSELQEYIDKHLAR
;
A
#
# COMPACT_ATOMS: atom_id res chain seq x y z
N GLN A 1 74.24 5.03 -64.56
CA GLN A 1 72.97 5.74 -64.24
C GLN A 1 71.76 4.81 -64.06
N LEU A 2 71.91 3.47 -64.11
CA LEU A 2 70.77 2.53 -64.04
C LEU A 2 70.25 2.23 -62.62
N LEU A 3 71.10 2.30 -61.60
CA LEU A 3 70.71 2.03 -60.19
C LEU A 3 69.72 3.07 -59.63
N GLY A 4 69.86 4.34 -60.01
CA GLY A 4 68.96 5.41 -59.55
C GLY A 4 67.50 5.26 -60.01
N ASN A 5 67.26 4.61 -61.17
CA ASN A 5 65.91 4.36 -61.67
C ASN A 5 65.23 3.19 -60.94
N GLN A 6 65.99 2.18 -60.52
CA GLN A 6 65.46 1.03 -59.79
C GLN A 6 65.00 1.41 -58.38
N ASP A 7 65.74 2.28 -57.71
CA ASP A 7 65.37 2.79 -56.39
C ASP A 7 64.17 3.75 -56.47
N HIS A 8 64.08 4.55 -57.54
CA HIS A 8 62.91 5.40 -57.78
C HIS A 8 61.62 4.57 -57.98
N ILE A 9 61.66 3.50 -58.78
CA ILE A 9 60.52 2.59 -59.00
C ILE A 9 60.08 1.91 -57.69
N LYS A 10 61.03 1.48 -56.84
CA LYS A 10 60.71 0.90 -55.53
C LYS A 10 59.98 1.89 -54.62
N VAL A 11 60.44 3.14 -54.58
CA VAL A 11 59.81 4.20 -53.78
C VAL A 11 58.37 4.47 -54.26
N GLU A 12 58.15 4.54 -55.57
CA GLU A 12 56.81 4.72 -56.13
C GLU A 12 55.89 3.51 -55.87
N LEU A 13 56.40 2.28 -55.94
CA LEU A 13 55.66 1.07 -55.57
C LEU A 13 55.28 1.06 -54.08
N GLU A 14 56.19 1.47 -53.20
CA GLU A 14 55.88 1.60 -51.77
C GLU A 14 54.82 2.66 -51.51
N LYS A 15 54.87 3.81 -52.20
CA LYS A 15 53.83 4.84 -52.10
C LYS A 15 52.48 4.29 -52.55
N LEU A 16 52.44 3.62 -53.70
CA LEU A 16 51.21 3.01 -54.22
C LEU A 16 50.64 1.98 -53.25
N LYS A 17 51.48 1.10 -52.70
CA LYS A 17 51.08 0.13 -51.68
C LYS A 17 50.49 0.82 -50.44
N LYS A 18 51.17 1.83 -49.90
CA LYS A 18 50.69 2.61 -48.74
C LYS A 18 49.34 3.28 -49.04
N THR A 19 49.14 3.82 -50.24
CA THR A 19 47.85 4.43 -50.63
C THR A 19 46.74 3.40 -50.75
N TYR A 20 47.04 2.21 -51.27
CA TYR A 20 46.08 1.12 -51.37
C TYR A 20 45.70 0.59 -49.99
N ASP A 21 46.68 0.33 -49.12
CA ASP A 21 46.45 -0.14 -47.74
C ASP A 21 45.58 0.87 -46.97
N LEU A 22 45.85 2.17 -47.12
CA LEU A 22 45.04 3.23 -46.51
C LEU A 22 43.60 3.26 -47.05
N GLN A 23 43.42 3.09 -48.37
CA GLN A 23 42.09 3.03 -48.96
C GLN A 23 41.33 1.78 -48.51
N GLN A 24 42.00 0.63 -48.41
CA GLN A 24 41.41 -0.60 -47.93
C GLN A 24 40.98 -0.47 -46.46
N GLN A 25 41.85 0.06 -45.60
CA GLN A 25 41.51 0.31 -44.20
C GLN A 25 40.31 1.25 -44.06
N LYS A 26 40.27 2.34 -44.85
CA LYS A 26 39.13 3.28 -44.84
C LYS A 26 37.82 2.62 -45.28
N MET A 27 37.87 1.70 -46.23
CA MET A 27 36.69 0.94 -46.67
C MET A 27 36.24 -0.06 -45.61
N GLU A 28 37.17 -0.77 -44.96
CA GLU A 28 36.89 -1.68 -43.83
C GLU A 28 36.25 -0.93 -42.66
N GLU A 29 36.81 0.22 -42.27
CA GLU A 29 36.25 1.09 -41.24
C GLU A 29 34.83 1.56 -41.60
N ARG A 30 34.58 1.95 -42.85
CA ARG A 30 33.24 2.35 -43.31
C ARG A 30 32.24 1.20 -43.29
N VAL A 31 32.65 0.00 -43.70
CA VAL A 31 31.80 -1.20 -43.63
C VAL A 31 31.48 -1.55 -42.17
N MET A 32 32.45 -1.45 -41.27
CA MET A 32 32.22 -1.65 -39.84
C MET A 32 31.27 -0.60 -39.26
N ALA A 33 31.41 0.67 -39.63
CA ALA A 33 30.52 1.74 -39.20
C ALA A 33 29.08 1.50 -39.66
N MET A 34 28.87 1.24 -40.96
CA MET A 34 27.55 0.93 -41.51
C MET A 34 26.94 -0.35 -40.88
N GLY A 35 27.76 -1.35 -40.58
CA GLY A 35 27.32 -2.56 -39.89
C GLY A 35 26.80 -2.29 -38.48
N LYS A 36 27.48 -1.42 -37.72
CA LYS A 36 27.04 -0.97 -36.38
C LYS A 36 25.73 -0.19 -36.47
N GLU A 37 25.65 0.80 -37.36
CA GLU A 37 24.44 1.61 -37.58
C GLU A 37 23.24 0.73 -37.97
N LEU A 38 23.44 -0.24 -38.86
CA LEU A 38 22.38 -1.17 -39.27
C LEU A 38 21.90 -2.03 -38.08
N GLN A 39 22.82 -2.51 -37.25
CA GLN A 39 22.46 -3.31 -36.08
C GLN A 39 21.70 -2.48 -35.05
N GLU A 40 22.14 -1.24 -34.79
CA GLU A 40 21.45 -0.30 -33.90
C GLU A 40 20.03 0.02 -34.41
N ALA A 41 19.88 0.28 -35.71
CA ALA A 41 18.57 0.52 -36.33
C ALA A 41 17.64 -0.70 -36.22
N LYS A 42 18.16 -1.92 -36.39
CA LYS A 42 17.39 -3.15 -36.19
C LYS A 42 16.94 -3.33 -34.75
N CYS A 43 17.82 -3.10 -33.78
CA CYS A 43 17.48 -3.14 -32.36
C CYS A 43 16.38 -2.13 -32.02
N ALA A 44 16.53 -0.88 -32.46
CA ALA A 44 15.53 0.17 -32.26
C ALA A 44 14.16 -0.18 -32.88
N THR A 45 14.18 -0.79 -34.08
CA THR A 45 12.95 -1.27 -34.73
C THR A 45 12.29 -2.40 -33.93
N GLY A 46 13.06 -3.35 -33.43
CA GLY A 46 12.54 -4.42 -32.56
C GLY A 46 11.97 -3.90 -31.25
N ASP A 47 12.61 -2.89 -30.64
CA ASP A 47 12.14 -2.26 -29.42
C ASP A 47 10.83 -1.48 -29.64
N THR A 48 10.71 -0.76 -30.75
CA THR A 48 9.47 -0.05 -31.11
C THR A 48 8.32 -1.01 -31.40
N GLN A 49 8.58 -2.15 -32.08
CA GLN A 49 7.58 -3.20 -32.27
C GLN A 49 7.11 -3.82 -30.95
N ARG A 50 8.03 -4.13 -30.02
CA ARG A 50 7.67 -4.64 -28.70
C ARG A 50 6.78 -3.66 -27.93
N LYS A 51 7.18 -2.38 -27.89
CA LYS A 51 6.37 -1.32 -27.26
C LYS A 51 4.98 -1.18 -27.89
N LEU A 52 4.89 -1.27 -29.21
CA LEU A 52 3.62 -1.20 -29.92
C LEU A 52 2.71 -2.41 -29.60
N ALA A 53 3.29 -3.61 -29.48
CA ALA A 53 2.55 -4.80 -29.05
C ALA A 53 2.04 -4.67 -27.61
N GLU A 54 2.90 -4.21 -26.69
CA GLU A 54 2.52 -3.95 -25.30
C GLU A 54 1.37 -2.93 -25.20
N GLN A 55 1.48 -1.81 -25.93
CA GLN A 55 0.43 -0.80 -26.00
C GLN A 55 -0.88 -1.35 -26.58
N SER A 56 -0.80 -2.22 -27.59
CA SER A 56 -1.99 -2.85 -28.18
C SER A 56 -2.72 -3.75 -27.18
N VAL A 57 -1.99 -4.53 -26.37
CA VAL A 57 -2.58 -5.36 -25.31
C VAL A 57 -3.24 -4.50 -24.23
N VAL A 58 -2.60 -3.40 -23.83
CA VAL A 58 -3.17 -2.46 -22.86
C VAL A 58 -4.43 -1.79 -23.40
N LEU A 59 -4.41 -1.37 -24.67
CA LEU A 59 -5.58 -0.75 -25.31
C LEU A 59 -6.77 -1.72 -25.37
N LEU A 60 -6.54 -2.98 -25.76
CA LEU A 60 -7.59 -4.00 -25.82
C LEU A 60 -8.17 -4.33 -24.44
N SER A 61 -7.31 -4.44 -23.42
CA SER A 61 -7.80 -4.69 -22.06
C SER A 61 -8.60 -3.52 -21.50
N SER A 62 -8.17 -2.28 -21.77
CA SER A 62 -8.92 -1.06 -21.43
C SER A 62 -10.27 -0.99 -22.16
N GLN A 63 -10.31 -1.32 -23.46
CA GLN A 63 -11.54 -1.34 -24.25
C GLN A 63 -12.54 -2.39 -23.72
N SER A 64 -12.06 -3.57 -23.31
CA SER A 64 -12.89 -4.59 -22.67
C SER A 64 -13.48 -4.10 -21.35
N GLN A 65 -12.68 -3.43 -20.52
CA GLN A 65 -13.14 -2.86 -19.25
C GLN A 65 -14.19 -1.76 -19.47
N LEU A 66 -14.01 -0.91 -20.50
CA LEU A 66 -14.99 0.12 -20.86
C LEU A 66 -16.35 -0.53 -21.19
N GLN A 67 -16.35 -1.57 -22.02
CA GLN A 67 -17.57 -2.29 -22.39
C GLN A 67 -18.27 -2.94 -21.19
N GLU A 68 -17.49 -3.52 -20.26
CA GLU A 68 -18.02 -4.09 -19.02
C GLU A 68 -18.70 -3.02 -18.17
N VAL A 69 -18.05 -1.87 -17.97
CA VAL A 69 -18.60 -0.74 -17.21
C VAL A 69 -19.82 -0.12 -17.90
N GLU A 70 -19.84 -0.02 -19.23
CA GLU A 70 -21.00 0.44 -20.00
C GLU A 70 -22.21 -0.51 -19.84
N ALA A 71 -21.97 -1.82 -19.85
CA ALA A 71 -23.01 -2.81 -19.60
C ALA A 71 -23.54 -2.72 -18.16
N GLU A 72 -22.66 -2.61 -17.16
CA GLU A 72 -23.05 -2.38 -15.77
C GLU A 72 -23.87 -1.09 -15.59
N ASN A 73 -23.46 0.01 -16.24
CA ASN A 73 -24.19 1.28 -16.20
C ASN A 73 -25.61 1.11 -16.76
N SER A 74 -25.75 0.42 -17.90
CA SER A 74 -27.04 0.13 -18.51
C SER A 74 -27.94 -0.72 -17.59
N GLN A 75 -27.36 -1.74 -16.93
CA GLN A 75 -28.07 -2.57 -15.95
C GLN A 75 -28.51 -1.77 -14.72
N LEU A 76 -27.64 -0.91 -14.18
CA LEU A 76 -27.96 -0.06 -13.04
C LEU A 76 -29.05 0.97 -13.38
N GLN A 77 -29.02 1.53 -14.59
CA GLN A 77 -30.09 2.41 -15.08
C GLN A 77 -31.43 1.69 -15.16
N LEU A 78 -31.46 0.45 -15.67
CA LEU A 78 -32.67 -0.36 -15.68
C LEU A 78 -33.17 -0.60 -14.26
N ARG A 79 -32.28 -1.01 -13.35
CA ARG A 79 -32.64 -1.27 -11.95
C ARG A 79 -33.19 -0.04 -11.23
N LEU A 80 -32.67 1.14 -11.54
CA LEU A 80 -33.19 2.41 -11.02
C LEU A 80 -34.60 2.68 -11.54
N LYS A 81 -34.88 2.44 -12.82
CA LYS A 81 -36.23 2.58 -13.41
C LYS A 81 -37.22 1.63 -12.76
N GLU A 82 -36.86 0.36 -12.60
CA GLU A 82 -37.69 -0.64 -11.91
C GLU A 82 -38.03 -0.20 -10.48
N LEU A 83 -37.02 0.20 -9.70
CA LEU A 83 -37.22 0.62 -8.32
C LEU A 83 -38.08 1.89 -8.23
N ASN A 84 -37.90 2.84 -9.15
CA ASN A 84 -38.74 4.04 -9.22
C ASN A 84 -40.21 3.69 -9.50
N GLU A 85 -40.45 2.75 -10.42
CA GLU A 85 -41.79 2.27 -10.73
C GLU A 85 -42.43 1.52 -9.54
N GLU A 86 -41.66 0.71 -8.82
CA GLU A 86 -42.09 0.08 -7.57
C GLU A 86 -42.48 1.14 -6.52
N TYR A 87 -41.67 2.20 -6.35
CA TYR A 87 -41.99 3.31 -5.44
C TYR A 87 -43.27 4.05 -5.86
N ARG A 88 -43.44 4.36 -7.15
CA ARG A 88 -44.65 5.00 -7.68
C ARG A 88 -45.89 4.13 -7.49
N SER A 89 -45.78 2.84 -7.80
CA SER A 89 -46.87 1.87 -7.64
C SER A 89 -47.30 1.77 -6.17
N ARG A 90 -46.34 1.72 -5.24
CA ARG A 90 -46.61 1.68 -3.80
C ARG A 90 -47.27 2.96 -3.29
N LEU A 91 -46.82 4.13 -3.75
CA LEU A 91 -47.46 5.40 -3.42
C LEU A 91 -48.89 5.49 -3.97
N ALA A 92 -49.11 5.05 -5.22
CA ALA A 92 -50.42 5.01 -5.83
C ALA A 92 -51.38 4.08 -5.06
N GLN A 93 -50.89 2.92 -4.62
CA GLN A 93 -51.67 2.00 -3.78
C GLN A 93 -52.03 2.65 -2.44
N TYR A 94 -51.09 3.33 -1.79
CA TYR A 94 -51.37 4.04 -0.54
C TYR A 94 -52.42 5.15 -0.69
N ILE A 95 -52.38 5.90 -1.80
CA ILE A 95 -53.39 6.92 -2.10
C ILE A 95 -54.75 6.25 -2.34
N LYS A 96 -54.78 5.16 -3.09
CA LYS A 96 -56.00 4.39 -3.37
C LYS A 96 -56.62 3.83 -2.09
N ASP A 97 -55.82 3.22 -1.22
CA ASP A 97 -56.28 2.66 0.05
C ASP A 97 -56.89 3.74 0.97
N VAL A 98 -56.31 4.94 0.97
CA VAL A 98 -56.85 6.09 1.72
C VAL A 98 -58.18 6.58 1.10
N ALA A 99 -58.27 6.63 -0.22
CA ALA A 99 -59.51 7.01 -0.93
C ALA A 99 -60.63 5.99 -0.67
N ASP A 100 -60.35 4.69 -0.85
CA ASP A 100 -61.28 3.58 -0.60
C ASP A 100 -61.77 3.58 0.85
N PHE A 101 -60.91 3.93 1.82
CA PHE A 101 -61.32 4.11 3.22
C PHE A 101 -62.27 5.29 3.43
N MET A 102 -62.03 6.44 2.77
CA MET A 102 -62.91 7.60 2.86
C MET A 102 -64.28 7.34 2.20
N ASP A 103 -64.31 6.63 1.07
CA ASP A 103 -65.55 6.23 0.38
C ASP A 103 -66.33 5.16 1.16
N SER A 104 -65.64 4.22 1.79
CA SER A 104 -66.26 3.24 2.71
C SER A 104 -66.84 3.89 3.96
N LYS A 105 -66.36 5.07 4.35
CA LYS A 105 -66.91 5.86 5.45
C LYS A 105 -68.13 6.67 4.99
N SER A 106 -68.13 7.20 3.76
CA SER A 106 -69.25 7.99 3.22
C SER A 106 -70.50 7.14 2.95
N SER A 107 -70.33 5.87 2.55
CA SER A 107 -71.44 4.93 2.32
C SER A 107 -72.13 4.44 3.62
N ASN A 108 -71.43 4.49 4.76
CA ASN A 108 -71.91 3.99 6.06
C ASN A 108 -72.52 5.07 6.97
N ILE A 109 -72.68 6.32 6.50
CA ILE A 109 -73.29 7.42 7.26
C ILE A 109 -74.79 7.51 6.92
N ARG A 110 -75.57 6.58 7.46
CA ARG A 110 -77.01 6.78 7.72
C ARG A 110 -77.36 6.36 9.16
N GLY A 111 -76.67 6.96 10.14
CA GLY A 111 -76.93 6.76 11.57
C GLY A 111 -75.97 7.56 12.48
N PRO A 112 -76.36 7.90 13.72
CA PRO A 112 -75.64 8.84 14.56
C PRO A 112 -74.25 8.33 14.99
N SER A 113 -73.30 9.27 14.99
CA SER A 113 -71.84 9.15 15.15
C SER A 113 -71.35 8.20 16.26
N LYS A 114 -70.61 7.15 15.88
CA LYS A 114 -69.65 6.42 16.74
C LYS A 114 -68.22 6.75 16.32
N ALA A 115 -67.70 7.87 16.81
CA ALA A 115 -66.37 8.40 16.50
C ALA A 115 -65.14 7.53 16.90
N PRO A 116 -65.15 6.64 17.91
CA PRO A 116 -63.93 5.89 18.30
C PRO A 116 -63.60 4.68 17.39
N ALA A 117 -64.62 4.00 16.85
CA ALA A 117 -64.42 2.75 16.11
C ALA A 117 -63.84 2.97 14.69
N ALA A 118 -64.09 4.14 14.11
CA ALA A 118 -63.62 4.51 12.77
C ALA A 118 -62.11 4.84 12.72
N HIS A 119 -61.46 5.09 13.88
CA HIS A 119 -60.04 5.47 13.93
C HIS A 119 -59.10 4.25 13.94
N ALA A 120 -59.60 3.06 14.28
CA ALA A 120 -58.81 1.84 14.36
C ALA A 120 -58.30 1.33 12.99
N PRO A 121 -59.08 1.34 11.88
CA PRO A 121 -58.59 0.91 10.57
C PRO A 121 -57.55 1.88 9.98
N MET A 122 -57.78 3.20 10.10
CA MET A 122 -56.82 4.22 9.68
C MET A 122 -55.50 4.09 10.43
N LYS A 123 -55.56 3.85 11.76
CA LYS A 123 -54.37 3.60 12.57
C LYS A 123 -53.59 2.38 12.08
N ARG A 124 -54.27 1.26 11.78
CA ARG A 124 -53.62 0.06 11.22
C ARG A 124 -52.93 0.31 9.89
N PHE A 125 -53.53 1.12 9.00
CA PHE A 125 -52.93 1.47 7.71
C PHE A 125 -51.65 2.28 7.89
N VAL A 126 -51.69 3.34 8.71
CA VAL A 126 -50.51 4.15 9.03
C VAL A 126 -49.43 3.30 9.71
N ASP A 127 -49.82 2.42 10.63
CA ASP A 127 -48.90 1.51 11.31
C ASP A 127 -48.23 0.53 10.32
N SER A 128 -48.99 0.02 9.34
CA SER A 128 -48.44 -0.84 8.27
C SER A 128 -47.45 -0.07 7.39
N MET A 129 -47.81 1.13 6.94
CA MET A 129 -46.93 1.99 6.14
C MET A 129 -45.62 2.29 6.87
N LEU A 130 -45.71 2.69 8.14
CA LEU A 130 -44.54 2.97 8.98
C LEU A 130 -43.68 1.72 9.20
N LYS A 131 -44.30 0.55 9.37
CA LYS A 131 -43.58 -0.73 9.49
C LYS A 131 -42.80 -1.05 8.23
N ASP A 132 -43.42 -0.89 7.06
CA ASP A 132 -42.78 -1.18 5.79
C ASP A 132 -41.66 -0.17 5.46
N ILE A 133 -41.86 1.12 5.80
CA ILE A 133 -40.81 2.15 5.69
C ILE A 133 -39.61 1.76 6.57
N ARG A 134 -39.83 1.44 7.85
CA ARG A 134 -38.77 0.99 8.75
C ARG A 134 -38.06 -0.25 8.23
N ALA A 135 -38.79 -1.24 7.73
CA ALA A 135 -38.21 -2.45 7.16
C ALA A 135 -37.33 -2.15 5.93
N SER A 136 -37.77 -1.24 5.04
CA SER A 136 -36.98 -0.84 3.87
C SER A 136 -35.67 -0.14 4.25
N TYR A 137 -35.70 0.77 5.23
CA TYR A 137 -34.49 1.43 5.73
C TYR A 137 -33.55 0.44 6.41
N ARG A 138 -34.08 -0.50 7.22
CA ARG A 138 -33.29 -1.58 7.83
C ARG A 138 -32.59 -2.47 6.78
N ALA A 139 -33.31 -2.87 5.74
CA ALA A 139 -32.72 -3.66 4.65
C ALA A 139 -31.61 -2.89 3.92
N ARG A 140 -31.80 -1.58 3.69
CA ARG A 140 -30.79 -0.73 3.07
C ARG A 140 -29.56 -0.53 3.96
N GLU A 141 -29.75 -0.26 5.24
CA GLU A 141 -28.68 -0.18 6.25
C GLU A 141 -27.86 -1.48 6.26
N GLU A 142 -28.54 -2.63 6.24
CA GLU A 142 -27.87 -3.93 6.23
C GLU A 142 -27.07 -4.16 4.95
N GLN A 143 -27.63 -3.80 3.78
CA GLN A 143 -26.91 -3.87 2.50
C GLN A 143 -25.64 -3.01 2.53
N LEU A 144 -25.73 -1.77 3.00
CA LEU A 144 -24.58 -0.86 3.12
C LEU A 144 -23.55 -1.41 4.11
N ALA A 145 -23.98 -1.94 5.25
CA ALA A 145 -23.10 -2.57 6.23
C ALA A 145 -22.40 -3.83 5.68
N ARG A 146 -23.08 -4.62 4.84
CA ARG A 146 -22.49 -5.77 4.15
C ARG A 146 -21.47 -5.33 3.09
N ALA A 147 -21.79 -4.31 2.29
CA ALA A 147 -20.88 -3.74 1.31
C ALA A 147 -19.62 -3.18 1.98
N ALA A 148 -19.76 -2.36 3.02
CA ALA A 148 -18.63 -1.81 3.79
C ALA A 148 -17.74 -2.91 4.39
N ARG A 149 -18.34 -3.97 4.95
CA ARG A 149 -17.60 -5.15 5.44
C ARG A 149 -16.85 -5.86 4.31
N SER A 150 -17.46 -6.00 3.14
CA SER A 150 -16.82 -6.64 1.97
C SER A 150 -15.65 -5.82 1.43
N TYR A 151 -15.77 -4.49 1.35
CA TYR A 151 -14.69 -3.60 0.93
C TYR A 151 -13.53 -3.67 1.92
N LYS A 152 -13.82 -3.58 3.23
CA LYS A 152 -12.80 -3.76 4.27
C LYS A 152 -12.06 -5.09 4.16
N LYS A 153 -12.77 -6.18 3.83
CA LYS A 153 -12.16 -7.49 3.59
C LYS A 153 -11.25 -7.47 2.36
N ARG A 154 -11.75 -7.03 1.20
CA ARG A 154 -10.97 -6.94 -0.04
C ARG A 154 -9.71 -6.08 0.14
N MET A 155 -9.84 -4.97 0.88
CA MET A 155 -8.74 -4.06 1.15
C MET A 155 -7.67 -4.72 2.02
N LYS A 156 -8.05 -5.47 3.06
CA LYS A 156 -7.10 -6.31 3.81
C LYS A 156 -6.42 -7.37 2.95
N ASP A 157 -7.17 -8.01 2.04
CA ASP A 157 -6.60 -9.02 1.14
C ASP A 157 -5.61 -8.40 0.14
N LEU A 158 -5.87 -7.18 -0.33
CA LEU A 158 -4.95 -6.43 -1.18
C LEU A 158 -3.65 -6.07 -0.45
N VAL A 159 -3.74 -5.61 0.81
CA VAL A 159 -2.57 -5.35 1.66
C VAL A 159 -1.71 -6.60 1.82
N LYS A 160 -2.31 -7.76 2.08
CA LYS A 160 -1.57 -9.03 2.17
C LYS A 160 -0.86 -9.40 0.86
N LYS A 161 -1.53 -9.20 -0.28
CA LYS A 161 -0.92 -9.43 -1.60
C LYS A 161 0.26 -8.48 -1.83
N HIS A 162 0.12 -7.21 -1.43
CA HIS A 162 1.18 -6.22 -1.49
C HIS A 162 2.39 -6.62 -0.63
N GLU A 163 2.16 -7.06 0.61
CA GLU A 163 3.21 -7.57 1.49
C GLU A 163 3.95 -8.76 0.88
N ASN A 164 3.21 -9.73 0.32
CA ASN A 164 3.81 -10.89 -0.37
C ASN A 164 4.63 -10.46 -1.59
N LEU A 165 4.14 -9.51 -2.38
CA LEU A 165 4.87 -8.99 -3.52
C LEU A 165 6.15 -8.27 -3.09
N LEU A 166 6.12 -7.50 -2.00
CA LEU A 166 7.30 -6.86 -1.44
C LEU A 166 8.33 -7.87 -0.92
N ILE A 167 7.89 -9.02 -0.40
CA ILE A 167 8.81 -10.11 -0.03
C ILE A 167 9.47 -10.70 -1.28
N ALA A 168 8.70 -10.96 -2.34
CA ALA A 168 9.24 -11.49 -3.59
C ALA A 168 10.21 -10.52 -4.26
N TYR A 169 9.84 -9.23 -4.31
CA TYR A 169 10.68 -8.15 -4.82
C TYR A 169 12.01 -8.05 -4.06
N ARG A 170 11.96 -8.13 -2.72
CA ARG A 170 13.16 -8.18 -1.88
C ARG A 170 14.10 -9.31 -2.27
N LEU A 171 13.56 -10.53 -2.34
CA LEU A 171 14.34 -11.72 -2.66
C LEU A 171 14.99 -11.58 -4.05
N GLN A 172 14.23 -11.12 -5.04
CA GLN A 172 14.74 -10.88 -6.38
C GLN A 172 15.86 -9.83 -6.39
N ARG A 173 15.69 -8.74 -5.65
CA ARG A 173 16.67 -7.66 -5.55
C ARG A 173 17.98 -8.13 -4.90
N GLU A 174 17.89 -8.97 -3.87
CA GLU A 174 19.05 -9.60 -3.24
C GLU A 174 19.75 -10.58 -4.18
N GLN A 175 18.99 -11.39 -4.92
CA GLN A 175 19.54 -12.29 -5.94
C GLN A 175 20.34 -11.51 -6.99
N ILE A 176 19.76 -10.45 -7.57
CA ILE A 176 20.44 -9.61 -8.57
C ILE A 176 21.73 -8.99 -7.99
N ARG A 177 21.68 -8.51 -6.75
CA ARG A 177 22.86 -7.97 -6.06
C ARG A 177 23.95 -9.03 -5.83
N SER A 178 23.56 -10.26 -5.49
CA SER A 178 24.48 -11.38 -5.28
C SER A 178 25.14 -11.89 -6.56
N LEU A 179 24.47 -11.76 -7.71
CA LEU A 179 24.97 -12.14 -9.03
C LEU A 179 26.07 -11.20 -9.55
N GLY A 180 26.33 -10.09 -8.86
CA GLY A 180 27.54 -9.29 -9.04
C GLY A 180 27.69 -8.57 -10.38
N SER A 181 26.62 -8.43 -11.17
CA SER A 181 26.68 -7.67 -12.41
C SER A 181 26.62 -6.17 -12.07
N THR A 182 27.74 -5.48 -12.18
CA THR A 182 27.90 -4.04 -11.86
C THR A 182 26.99 -3.11 -12.66
N ALA A 183 26.31 -3.63 -13.69
CA ALA A 183 25.37 -2.91 -14.56
C ALA A 183 23.89 -3.23 -14.28
N ALA A 184 23.56 -4.13 -13.36
CA ALA A 184 22.19 -4.53 -13.10
C ALA A 184 21.50 -3.54 -12.13
N ASP A 185 20.61 -2.70 -12.67
CA ASP A 185 19.72 -1.89 -11.86
C ASP A 185 18.82 -2.79 -11.00
N CYS A 186 18.98 -2.69 -9.69
CA CYS A 186 18.23 -3.43 -8.69
C CYS A 186 16.84 -2.83 -8.42
N GLY A 187 16.45 -1.79 -9.16
CA GLY A 187 15.18 -1.10 -9.03
C GLY A 187 15.06 -0.24 -7.77
N PRO A 188 13.93 0.48 -7.63
CA PRO A 188 13.66 1.38 -6.50
C PRO A 188 13.74 0.68 -5.14
N ALA A 189 14.07 1.45 -4.09
CA ALA A 189 14.04 0.93 -2.72
C ALA A 189 12.61 0.60 -2.26
N GLU A 190 12.46 -0.39 -1.38
CA GLU A 190 11.15 -0.83 -0.85
C GLU A 190 10.35 0.27 -0.16
N LEU A 191 11.04 1.28 0.37
CA LEU A 191 10.46 2.45 1.00
C LEU A 191 9.48 3.19 0.07
N HIS A 192 9.74 3.16 -1.25
CA HIS A 192 8.88 3.78 -2.26
C HIS A 192 7.52 3.08 -2.42
N PHE A 193 7.39 1.86 -1.91
CA PHE A 193 6.17 1.06 -1.99
C PHE A 193 5.46 0.94 -0.64
N SER A 194 5.82 1.76 0.35
CA SER A 194 5.15 1.75 1.65
C SER A 194 3.71 2.24 1.52
N ILE A 195 2.76 1.49 2.11
CA ILE A 195 1.37 1.93 2.22
C ILE A 195 1.32 3.01 3.30
N THR A 196 0.78 4.19 3.00
CA THR A 196 0.68 5.32 3.94
C THR A 196 -0.67 5.37 4.65
N ASP A 197 -1.67 4.62 4.16
CA ASP A 197 -3.04 4.68 4.68
C ASP A 197 -3.14 4.16 6.14
N PRO A 198 -3.50 5.02 7.11
CA PRO A 198 -3.55 4.66 8.52
C PRO A 198 -4.62 3.60 8.86
N GLU A 199 -5.69 3.46 8.07
CA GLU A 199 -6.74 2.47 8.29
C GLU A 199 -6.29 1.04 7.92
N LEU A 200 -5.26 0.94 7.08
CA LEU A 200 -4.73 -0.32 6.55
C LEU A 200 -3.54 -0.83 7.34
N LEU A 201 -2.80 0.06 7.97
CA LEU A 201 -1.59 -0.27 8.70
C LEU A 201 -1.94 -0.67 10.14
N THR A 202 -1.49 -1.85 10.54
CA THR A 202 -1.37 -2.19 11.96
C THR A 202 -0.31 -1.29 12.61
N ASN A 203 -0.41 -1.09 13.93
CA ASN A 203 0.57 -0.30 14.68
C ASN A 203 2.00 -0.81 14.42
N THR A 204 2.17 -2.13 14.34
CA THR A 204 3.45 -2.78 14.02
C THR A 204 4.00 -2.38 12.64
N THR A 205 3.17 -2.34 11.60
CA THR A 205 3.62 -1.96 10.25
C THR A 205 3.97 -0.47 10.17
N ARG A 206 3.28 0.39 10.94
CA ARG A 206 3.64 1.82 11.03
C ARG A 206 5.01 2.01 11.68
N GLU A 207 5.27 1.34 12.80
CA GLU A 207 6.59 1.41 13.43
C GLU A 207 7.69 0.84 12.53
N LEU A 208 7.42 -0.26 11.81
CA LEU A 208 8.37 -0.80 10.83
C LEU A 208 8.68 0.19 9.70
N ASN A 209 7.69 0.94 9.21
CA ASN A 209 7.93 1.96 8.18
C ASN A 209 8.79 3.11 8.71
N ARG A 210 8.51 3.62 9.93
CA ARG A 210 9.35 4.63 10.59
C ARG A 210 10.80 4.17 10.75
N LEU A 211 10.99 2.95 11.25
CA LEU A 211 12.32 2.36 11.42
C LEU A 211 13.08 2.21 10.09
N ARG A 212 12.38 1.88 8.99
CA ARG A 212 13.00 1.82 7.66
C ARG A 212 13.43 3.20 7.16
N GLU A 213 12.62 4.23 7.38
CA GLU A 213 12.96 5.61 7.02
C GLU A 213 14.18 6.09 7.82
N ASP A 214 14.20 5.84 9.13
CA ASP A 214 15.32 6.24 9.98
C ASP A 214 16.59 5.47 9.64
N LYS A 215 16.49 4.17 9.30
CA LYS A 215 17.60 3.41 8.74
C LYS A 215 18.16 4.06 7.48
N ALA A 216 17.30 4.44 6.53
CA ALA A 216 17.76 5.06 5.28
C ALA A 216 18.43 6.42 5.52
N LYS A 217 17.91 7.23 6.46
CA LYS A 217 18.55 8.50 6.86
C LYS A 217 19.94 8.25 7.46
N LEU A 218 20.08 7.26 8.34
CA LEU A 218 21.35 6.89 8.96
C LEU A 218 22.35 6.35 7.92
N GLU A 219 21.92 5.51 6.98
CA GLU A 219 22.76 5.01 5.89
C GLU A 219 23.27 6.14 5.00
N MET A 220 22.44 7.14 4.70
CA MET A 220 22.84 8.34 3.95
C MET A 220 23.88 9.16 4.72
N GLN A 221 23.66 9.40 6.02
CA GLN A 221 24.62 10.10 6.89
C GLN A 221 25.96 9.35 6.98
N LEU A 222 25.95 8.02 7.09
CA LEU A 222 27.17 7.22 7.08
C LEU A 222 27.91 7.34 5.75
N HIS A 223 27.20 7.35 4.63
CA HIS A 223 27.80 7.50 3.31
C HIS A 223 28.41 8.90 3.12
N GLU A 224 27.76 9.94 3.63
CA GLU A 224 28.29 11.32 3.66
C GLU A 224 29.55 11.42 4.54
N LEU A 225 29.53 10.84 5.75
CA LEU A 225 30.68 10.80 6.65
C LEU A 225 31.86 10.00 6.05
N GLN A 226 31.59 8.88 5.39
CA GLN A 226 32.63 8.12 4.67
C GLN A 226 33.23 8.94 3.53
N LYS A 227 32.43 9.68 2.77
CA LYS A 227 32.95 10.59 1.73
C LYS A 227 33.78 11.72 2.33
N ALA A 228 33.34 12.31 3.45
CA ALA A 228 34.10 13.33 4.17
C ALA A 228 35.44 12.80 4.71
N LEU A 229 35.48 11.55 5.17
CA LEU A 229 36.70 10.88 5.63
C LEU A 229 37.69 10.59 4.48
N VAL A 230 37.18 10.26 3.29
CA VAL A 230 38.01 10.03 2.08
C VAL A 230 38.51 11.35 1.46
N GLN A 231 37.80 12.47 1.68
CA GLN A 231 38.17 13.79 1.14
C GLN A 231 39.06 14.63 2.07
N SER A 232 39.32 14.18 3.30
CA SER A 232 40.23 14.87 4.23
C SER A 232 41.65 14.28 4.11
N PRO A 233 42.66 15.04 3.64
CA PRO A 233 44.03 14.56 3.56
C PRO A 233 44.70 14.66 4.94
N SER A 234 44.53 13.63 5.77
CA SER A 234 45.40 13.44 6.94
C SER A 234 45.60 11.94 7.17
N PRO A 235 46.83 11.48 7.47
CA PRO A 235 47.19 10.09 7.35
C PRO A 235 46.49 9.25 8.43
N VAL A 236 45.87 8.17 7.94
CA VAL A 236 45.56 6.92 8.62
C VAL A 236 46.11 6.85 10.05
N LEU A 237 45.26 7.15 11.04
CA LEU A 237 45.45 6.64 12.40
C LEU A 237 44.53 5.44 12.58
N LEU A 238 45.07 4.28 12.26
CA LEU A 238 44.80 3.06 13.02
C LEU A 238 45.09 3.39 14.48
N PHE A 239 44.06 3.75 15.26
CA PHE A 239 44.22 3.94 16.70
C PHE A 239 44.52 2.58 17.33
N PRO A 240 45.69 2.36 17.97
CA PRO A 240 45.74 1.42 19.08
C PRO A 240 44.87 1.99 20.21
N PRO A 241 44.28 1.18 21.08
CA PRO A 241 43.50 1.70 22.19
C PRO A 241 44.43 2.53 23.08
N ARG A 242 44.26 3.87 23.04
CA ARG A 242 44.83 4.74 24.07
C ARG A 242 44.18 4.35 25.39
N PRO A 243 44.96 4.11 26.46
CA PRO A 243 44.37 3.92 27.77
C PRO A 243 43.60 5.20 28.12
N LEU A 244 42.29 5.08 28.32
CA LEU A 244 41.51 6.15 28.95
C LEU A 244 42.15 6.43 30.32
N ASP A 245 42.33 7.71 30.65
CA ASP A 245 42.77 8.15 31.98
C ASP A 245 41.96 7.45 33.08
N GLU A 246 42.61 7.10 34.19
CA GLU A 246 41.96 6.44 35.33
C GLU A 246 40.74 7.22 35.84
N GLU A 247 40.78 8.56 35.81
CA GLU A 247 39.62 9.41 36.10
C GLU A 247 38.43 9.17 35.14
N GLY A 248 38.68 8.93 33.86
CA GLY A 248 37.63 8.66 32.86
C GLY A 248 36.97 7.31 33.08
N TRP A 249 37.74 6.29 33.45
CA TRP A 249 37.22 4.98 33.85
C TRP A 249 36.45 5.04 35.16
N ALA A 250 36.92 5.82 36.13
CA ALA A 250 36.21 6.04 37.39
C ALA A 250 34.84 6.71 37.16
N GLU A 251 34.77 7.71 36.27
CA GLU A 251 33.51 8.40 35.96
C GLU A 251 32.51 7.47 35.23
N ILE A 252 32.96 6.65 34.28
CA ILE A 252 32.10 5.66 33.61
C ILE A 252 31.57 4.63 34.61
N MET A 253 32.44 4.14 35.50
CA MET A 253 32.03 3.18 36.54
C MET A 253 31.05 3.80 37.54
N LYS A 254 31.21 5.09 37.85
CA LYS A 254 30.27 5.85 38.67
C LYS A 254 28.92 6.00 37.98
N GLN A 255 28.89 6.43 36.71
CA GLN A 255 27.66 6.54 35.93
C GLN A 255 26.92 5.20 35.81
N LEU A 256 27.67 4.11 35.60
CA LEU A 256 27.06 2.78 35.53
C LEU A 256 26.46 2.34 36.86
N ARG A 257 27.14 2.64 37.98
CA ARG A 257 26.61 2.37 39.33
C ARG A 257 25.38 3.23 39.62
N GLU A 258 25.41 4.51 39.29
CA GLU A 258 24.28 5.42 39.45
C GLU A 258 23.08 4.95 38.64
N PHE A 259 23.27 4.65 37.35
CA PHE A 259 22.22 4.11 36.48
C PHE A 259 21.65 2.80 37.00
N THR A 260 22.50 1.89 37.45
CA THR A 260 22.06 0.60 38.03
C THR A 260 21.25 0.83 39.30
N HIS A 261 21.70 1.74 40.17
CA HIS A 261 21.03 2.04 41.43
C HIS A 261 19.69 2.75 41.23
N THR A 262 19.61 3.72 40.31
CA THR A 262 18.35 4.41 39.99
C THR A 262 17.35 3.44 39.37
N THR A 263 17.79 2.66 38.38
CA THR A 263 16.92 1.66 37.72
C THR A 263 16.41 0.63 38.72
N GLN A 264 17.26 0.17 39.64
CA GLN A 264 16.86 -0.79 40.66
C GLN A 264 15.86 -0.18 41.65
N LYS A 265 16.08 1.05 42.10
CA LYS A 265 15.15 1.75 42.99
C LYS A 265 13.78 1.93 42.34
N ASP A 266 13.73 2.31 41.07
CA ASP A 266 12.49 2.49 40.33
C ASP A 266 11.73 1.15 40.21
N LEU A 267 12.42 0.07 39.88
CA LEU A 267 11.83 -1.28 39.82
C LEU A 267 11.32 -1.77 41.18
N GLU A 268 12.05 -1.51 42.27
CA GLU A 268 11.63 -1.85 43.62
C GLU A 268 10.39 -1.04 44.04
N GLN A 269 10.33 0.23 43.65
CA GLN A 269 9.15 1.08 43.86
C GLN A 269 7.94 0.56 43.07
N GLU A 270 8.08 0.25 41.79
CA GLU A 270 7.00 -0.33 40.99
C GLU A 270 6.54 -1.67 41.56
N ARG A 271 7.48 -2.54 41.95
CA ARG A 271 7.16 -3.81 42.59
C ARG A 271 6.36 -3.61 43.88
N SER A 272 6.75 -2.65 44.72
CA SER A 272 6.01 -2.35 45.95
C SER A 272 4.58 -1.87 45.67
N GLN A 273 4.40 -1.00 44.68
CA GLN A 273 3.08 -0.50 44.28
C GLN A 273 2.19 -1.60 43.71
N LEU A 274 2.75 -2.49 42.89
CA LEU A 274 2.03 -3.63 42.34
C LEU A 274 1.63 -4.62 43.43
N LEU A 275 2.50 -4.89 44.40
CA LEU A 275 2.18 -5.73 45.55
C LEU A 275 1.04 -5.14 46.38
N THR A 276 1.07 -3.84 46.69
CA THR A 276 -0.04 -3.19 47.41
C THR A 276 -1.35 -3.28 46.63
N ARG A 277 -1.32 -3.04 45.31
CA ARG A 277 -2.53 -3.15 44.47
C ARG A 277 -3.05 -4.58 44.39
N ALA A 278 -2.16 -5.57 44.35
CA ALA A 278 -2.54 -6.98 44.35
C ALA A 278 -3.22 -7.37 45.67
N ILE A 279 -2.67 -6.96 46.81
CA ILE A 279 -3.26 -7.20 48.14
C ILE A 279 -4.66 -6.58 48.23
N VAL A 280 -4.83 -5.32 47.83
CA VAL A 280 -6.14 -4.65 47.84
C VAL A 280 -7.14 -5.38 46.94
N ALA A 281 -6.70 -5.86 45.76
CA ALA A 281 -7.57 -6.62 44.87
C ALA A 281 -7.95 -7.99 45.47
N GLU A 282 -7.03 -8.68 46.15
CA GLU A 282 -7.29 -9.93 46.86
C GLU A 282 -8.29 -9.73 48.02
N GLU A 283 -8.16 -8.65 48.78
CA GLU A 283 -9.12 -8.26 49.82
C GLU A 283 -10.51 -8.00 49.22
N GLN A 284 -10.60 -7.21 48.15
CA GLN A 284 -11.88 -6.94 47.46
C GLN A 284 -12.54 -8.22 46.95
N VAL A 285 -11.77 -9.16 46.39
CA VAL A 285 -12.31 -10.46 45.95
C VAL A 285 -12.78 -11.28 47.15
N SER A 286 -12.06 -11.25 48.26
CA SER A 286 -12.46 -11.93 49.50
C SER A 286 -13.75 -11.35 50.09
N GLU A 287 -13.89 -10.02 50.10
CA GLU A 287 -15.12 -9.33 50.52
C GLU A 287 -16.31 -9.69 49.62
N LEU A 288 -16.12 -9.71 48.31
CA LEU A 288 -17.16 -10.13 47.36
C LEU A 288 -17.55 -11.59 47.54
N GLN A 289 -16.56 -12.47 47.80
CA GLN A 289 -16.81 -13.88 48.09
C GLN A 289 -17.59 -14.04 49.40
N GLU A 290 -17.22 -13.32 50.46
CA GLU A 290 -17.94 -13.32 51.73
C GLU A 290 -19.37 -12.78 51.59
N TYR A 291 -19.57 -11.75 50.75
CA TYR A 291 -20.89 -11.23 50.43
C TYR A 291 -21.75 -12.28 49.71
N ILE A 292 -21.17 -12.98 48.73
CA ILE A 292 -21.83 -14.09 48.03
C ILE A 292 -22.22 -15.18 49.03
N ASP A 293 -21.29 -15.60 49.89
CA ASP A 293 -21.51 -16.67 50.86
C ASP A 293 -22.55 -16.30 51.93
N LYS A 294 -22.64 -15.02 52.32
CA LYS A 294 -23.64 -14.54 53.31
C LYS A 294 -25.03 -14.27 52.71
N HIS A 295 -25.10 -13.77 51.48
CA HIS A 295 -26.33 -13.20 50.92
C HIS A 295 -26.88 -13.96 49.70
N LEU A 296 -26.03 -14.68 48.98
CA LEU A 296 -26.40 -15.35 47.73
C LEU A 296 -26.29 -16.88 47.82
N ALA A 297 -25.54 -17.44 48.79
CA ALA A 297 -25.53 -18.86 49.08
C ALA A 297 -26.76 -19.27 49.93
N ARG A 298 -27.93 -19.30 49.29
CA ARG A 298 -29.09 -20.12 49.67
C ARG A 298 -29.72 -20.74 48.44
#